data_AF-A0A9P7FCX2-F1
#
_entry.id   AF-A0A9P7FCX2-F1
#
_cell.length_a   1.000
_cell.length_b   1.000
_cell.length_c   1.000
_cell.angle_alpha   90.00
_cell.angle_beta   90.00
_cell.angle_gamma   90.00
#
_symmetry.space_group_name_H-M   'P 1'
#
loop_
_entity.id
_entity.type
_entity.pdbx_description
1 polymer ?
#
loop_
_entity_poly.entity_id
_entity_poly.type
_entity_poly.pdbx_seq_one_letter_code
_entity_poly.pdbx_strand_id
1 'polypeptide(L)'
;YMDDSFSYELASQKLYYPPCQCSFPEKQTCLLQLWDEIGLLHEKPKQLSGSRLTVIGFDVDPNAMSATLPDHKKTELVAHLRNFAGKGYRWSLQEFQQLAGWCEWSFNMFPLLKPGLSAVYEKIRGKTQPSARLHVNNTVIHELRWMADHVDRSPGLLFYKSL
;
A
#
# COMPACT_ATOMS: atom_id res chain seq x y z
N TYR A 1 2.31 8.21 10.14
CA TYR A 1 2.94 8.92 9.00
C TYR A 1 2.78 10.39 9.35
N MET A 2 3.85 11.05 9.82
CA MET A 2 3.89 12.24 10.71
C MET A 2 2.66 12.53 11.58
N ASP A 3 1.50 12.85 11.01
CA ASP A 3 0.27 13.24 11.73
C ASP A 3 -0.74 12.09 11.93
N ASP A 4 -0.57 10.95 11.27
CA ASP A 4 -1.46 9.79 11.42
C ASP A 4 -1.06 8.89 12.60
N SER A 5 -2.02 8.58 13.47
CA SER A 5 -1.89 7.65 14.60
C SER A 5 -2.74 6.38 14.37
N PHE A 6 -2.15 5.21 14.63
CA PHE A 6 -2.81 3.91 14.46
C PHE A 6 -2.63 3.07 15.72
N SER A 7 -3.66 2.34 16.11
CA SER A 7 -3.64 1.45 17.28
C SER A 7 -4.61 0.29 17.08
N TYR A 8 -4.57 -0.68 17.99
CA TYR A 8 -5.48 -1.81 18.04
C TYR A 8 -6.09 -1.93 19.43
N GLU A 9 -7.30 -2.50 19.49
CA GLU A 9 -8.00 -2.77 20.73
C GLU A 9 -8.93 -3.98 20.60
N LEU A 10 -9.23 -4.64 21.73
CA LEU A 10 -10.29 -5.63 21.77
C LEU A 10 -11.65 -4.99 21.46
N ALA A 11 -12.50 -5.67 20.70
CA ALA A 11 -13.81 -5.14 20.30
C ALA A 11 -14.74 -4.81 21.49
N SER A 12 -14.52 -5.45 22.65
CA SER A 12 -15.24 -5.20 23.91
C SER A 12 -14.76 -3.97 24.66
N GLN A 13 -13.57 -3.46 24.38
CA GLN A 13 -12.96 -2.33 25.07
C GLN A 13 -13.25 -1.04 24.31
N LYS A 14 -14.31 -0.35 24.73
CA LYS A 14 -14.76 0.91 24.14
C LYS A 14 -15.11 1.92 25.22
N LEU A 15 -14.86 3.18 24.93
CA LEU A 15 -15.26 4.31 25.75
C LEU A 15 -16.12 5.28 24.95
N TYR A 16 -17.14 5.84 25.59
CA TYR A 16 -17.97 6.89 24.99
C TYR A 16 -17.17 8.20 24.91
N TYR A 17 -17.18 8.81 23.73
CA TYR A 17 -16.52 10.07 23.47
C TYR A 17 -17.56 11.18 23.21
N PRO A 18 -17.83 12.06 24.21
CA PRO A 18 -18.90 13.05 24.13
C PRO A 18 -18.85 14.01 22.93
N PRO A 19 -17.69 14.56 22.53
CA PRO A 19 -17.62 15.50 21.40
C PRO A 19 -18.13 14.91 20.08
N CYS A 20 -17.98 13.61 19.88
CA CYS A 20 -18.49 12.92 18.69
C CYS A 20 -19.82 12.20 18.90
N GLN A 21 -20.32 12.12 20.13
CA GLN A 21 -21.52 11.37 20.51
C GLN A 21 -21.49 9.90 20.06
N CYS A 22 -20.34 9.25 20.17
CA CYS A 22 -20.18 7.84 19.80
C CYS A 22 -19.11 7.16 20.66
N SER A 23 -19.08 5.83 20.63
CA SER A 23 -18.05 5.06 21.34
C SER A 23 -16.94 4.64 20.39
N PHE A 24 -15.69 4.88 20.81
CA PHE A 24 -14.48 4.45 20.12
C PHE A 24 -13.72 3.41 20.97
N PRO A 25 -12.79 2.66 20.36
CA PRO A 25 -11.79 1.90 21.09
C PRO A 25 -11.16 2.71 22.23
N GLU A 26 -10.92 2.07 23.37
CA GLU A 26 -10.43 2.73 24.59
C GLU A 26 -9.19 3.60 24.36
N LYS A 27 -8.11 3.03 23.78
CA LYS A 27 -6.90 3.80 23.43
C LYS A 27 -7.17 4.98 22.49
N GLN A 28 -8.09 4.83 21.54
CA GLN A 28 -8.45 5.92 20.63
C GLN A 28 -9.17 7.05 21.39
N THR A 29 -10.13 6.72 22.26
CA THR A 29 -10.81 7.72 23.09
C THR A 29 -9.85 8.46 24.00
N CYS A 30 -8.91 7.75 24.66
CA CYS A 30 -7.89 8.38 25.50
C CYS A 30 -7.00 9.36 24.71
N LEU A 31 -6.63 9.01 23.47
CA LEU A 31 -5.87 9.90 22.60
C LEU A 31 -6.68 11.15 22.20
N LEU A 32 -7.96 10.99 21.87
CA LEU A 32 -8.83 12.12 21.52
C LEU A 32 -9.03 13.08 22.70
N GLN A 33 -9.17 12.55 23.91
CA GLN A 33 -9.26 13.36 25.13
C GLN A 33 -7.96 14.14 25.37
N LEU A 34 -6.81 13.50 25.18
CA LEU A 34 -5.52 14.18 25.26
C LEU A 34 -5.40 15.31 24.23
N TRP A 35 -5.88 15.08 23.00
CA TRP A 35 -5.92 16.12 21.97
C TRP A 35 -6.84 17.28 22.34
N ASP A 36 -7.99 17.01 22.94
CA ASP A 36 -8.88 18.06 23.47
C ASP A 36 -8.19 18.88 24.56
N GLU A 37 -7.47 18.22 25.48
CA GLU A 37 -6.74 18.88 26.58
C GLU A 37 -5.66 19.86 26.08
N ILE A 38 -4.94 19.49 25.01
CA ILE A 38 -3.89 20.35 24.43
C ILE A 38 -4.43 21.31 23.34
N GLY A 39 -5.73 21.28 23.06
CA GLY A 39 -6.36 22.09 22.02
C GLY A 39 -5.96 21.70 20.59
N LEU A 40 -5.52 20.46 20.37
CA LEU A 40 -5.22 19.96 19.03
C LEU A 40 -6.52 19.64 18.30
N LEU A 41 -6.74 20.32 17.17
CA LEU A 41 -7.93 20.10 16.35
C LEU A 41 -7.90 18.71 15.70
N HIS A 42 -9.01 18.00 15.83
CA HIS A 42 -9.26 16.74 15.14
C HIS A 42 -10.70 16.72 14.63
N GLU A 43 -10.95 15.97 13.55
CA GLU A 43 -12.25 15.91 12.90
C GLU A 43 -12.84 14.50 13.03
N LYS A 44 -14.11 14.39 13.41
CA LYS A 44 -14.84 13.12 13.54
C LYS A 44 -14.77 12.22 12.29
N PRO A 45 -14.93 12.72 11.04
CA PRO A 45 -14.85 11.87 9.85
C PRO A 45 -13.48 11.19 9.65
N LYS A 46 -12.43 11.72 10.27
CA LYS A 46 -11.08 11.15 10.23
C LYS A 46 -10.84 10.13 11.36
N GLN A 47 -11.76 10.01 12.32
CA GLN A 47 -11.68 9.07 13.43
C GLN A 47 -12.26 7.72 13.03
N LEU A 48 -11.44 6.91 12.38
CA LEU A 48 -11.84 5.58 11.90
C LEU A 48 -11.63 4.53 12.99
N SER A 49 -12.56 3.58 13.10
CA SER A 49 -12.41 2.38 13.92
C SER A 49 -13.17 1.22 13.26
N GLY A 50 -12.62 0.00 13.37
CA GLY A 50 -13.21 -1.17 12.71
C GLY A 50 -12.32 -2.39 12.85
N SER A 51 -12.83 -3.54 12.37
CA SER A 51 -12.09 -4.80 12.37
C SER A 51 -11.01 -4.88 11.29
N ARG A 52 -11.14 -4.09 10.22
CA ARG A 52 -10.18 -3.91 9.13
C ARG A 52 -10.18 -2.44 8.75
N LEU A 53 -9.00 -1.86 8.54
CA LEU A 53 -8.84 -0.44 8.19
C LEU A 53 -7.78 -0.27 7.12
N THR A 54 -7.98 0.73 6.25
CA THR A 54 -6.93 1.18 5.35
C THR A 54 -5.97 2.12 6.09
N VAL A 55 -4.74 1.67 6.31
CA VAL A 55 -3.65 2.36 7.01
C VAL A 55 -2.57 2.70 6.00
N ILE A 56 -2.25 4.00 5.84
CA ILE A 56 -1.26 4.51 4.86
C ILE A 56 -1.42 3.97 3.43
N GLY A 57 -2.66 3.64 3.03
CA GLY A 57 -3.00 3.09 1.71
C GLY A 57 -2.97 1.56 1.61
N PHE A 58 -2.73 0.84 2.71
CA PHE A 58 -2.82 -0.62 2.79
C PHE A 58 -3.99 -1.05 3.63
N ASP A 59 -4.70 -2.09 3.21
CA ASP A 59 -5.73 -2.71 4.02
C ASP A 59 -5.10 -3.63 5.06
N VAL A 60 -5.34 -3.31 6.33
CA VAL A 60 -4.81 -4.05 7.49
C VAL A 60 -5.94 -4.76 8.19
N ASP A 61 -5.82 -6.08 8.32
CA ASP A 61 -6.71 -6.93 9.09
C ASP A 61 -5.96 -7.52 10.29
N PRO A 62 -6.11 -6.92 11.49
CA PRO A 62 -5.51 -7.44 12.71
C PRO A 62 -6.05 -8.80 13.16
N ASN A 63 -7.26 -9.21 12.74
CA ASN A 63 -7.80 -10.52 13.13
C ASN A 63 -7.16 -11.64 12.29
N ALA A 64 -6.95 -11.37 11.00
CA ALA A 64 -6.21 -12.26 10.10
C ALA A 64 -4.68 -12.09 10.21
N MET A 65 -4.20 -11.16 11.03
CA MET A 65 -2.79 -10.77 11.14
C MET A 65 -2.15 -10.53 9.77
N SER A 66 -2.87 -9.80 8.90
CA SER A 66 -2.47 -9.58 7.51
C SER A 66 -2.55 -8.12 7.10
N ALA A 67 -1.75 -7.75 6.11
CA ALA A 67 -1.84 -6.47 5.42
C ALA A 67 -1.65 -6.65 3.92
N THR A 68 -2.45 -5.94 3.13
CA THR A 68 -2.44 -6.08 1.66
C THR A 68 -2.84 -4.79 0.97
N LEU A 69 -2.79 -4.76 -0.36
CA LEU A 69 -3.35 -3.66 -1.12
C LEU A 69 -4.88 -3.73 -1.08
N PRO A 70 -5.59 -2.59 -1.03
CA PRO A 70 -7.01 -2.55 -1.35
C PRO A 70 -7.28 -3.22 -2.71
N ASP A 71 -8.37 -3.99 -2.83
CA ASP A 71 -8.61 -4.84 -4.00
C ASP A 71 -8.58 -4.09 -5.34
N HIS A 72 -9.11 -2.86 -5.36
CA HIS A 72 -9.06 -2.00 -6.53
C HIS A 72 -7.61 -1.60 -6.89
N LYS A 73 -6.78 -1.25 -5.91
CA LYS A 73 -5.35 -0.93 -6.12
C LYS A 73 -4.55 -2.14 -6.56
N LYS A 74 -4.86 -3.31 -6.02
CA LYS A 74 -4.26 -4.58 -6.43
C LYS A 74 -4.57 -4.86 -7.91
N THR A 75 -5.83 -4.71 -8.29
CA THR A 75 -6.30 -4.89 -9.67
C THR A 75 -5.66 -3.88 -10.62
N GLU A 76 -5.63 -2.60 -10.24
CA GLU A 76 -4.97 -1.53 -10.99
C GLU A 76 -3.48 -1.83 -11.22
N LEU A 77 -2.76 -2.28 -10.18
CA LEU A 77 -1.34 -2.63 -10.28
C LEU A 77 -1.12 -3.80 -11.23
N VAL A 78 -1.90 -4.88 -11.10
CA VAL A 78 -1.81 -6.06 -11.97
C VAL A 78 -2.10 -5.67 -13.43
N ALA A 79 -3.14 -4.88 -13.67
CA ALA A 79 -3.47 -4.40 -15.00
C ALA A 79 -2.34 -3.53 -15.58
N HIS A 80 -1.77 -2.64 -14.78
CA HIS A 80 -0.68 -1.76 -15.20
C HIS A 80 0.58 -2.56 -15.55
N LEU A 81 1.00 -3.52 -14.71
CA LEU A 81 2.12 -4.41 -14.97
C LEU A 81 1.93 -5.21 -16.27
N ARG A 82 0.72 -5.79 -16.47
CA ARG A 82 0.39 -6.56 -17.67
C ARG A 82 0.40 -5.69 -18.93
N ASN A 83 -0.13 -4.46 -18.86
CA ASN A 83 -0.11 -3.50 -19.96
C ASN A 83 1.32 -3.08 -20.31
N PHE A 84 2.14 -2.79 -19.30
CA PHE A 84 3.53 -2.40 -19.49
C PHE A 84 4.35 -3.52 -20.14
N ALA A 85 4.01 -4.78 -19.86
CA ALA A 85 4.59 -5.99 -20.46
C ALA A 85 4.05 -6.34 -21.87
N GLY A 86 3.37 -5.39 -22.54
CA GLY A 86 2.91 -5.52 -23.92
C GLY A 86 4.08 -5.63 -24.92
N LYS A 87 4.03 -6.63 -25.82
CA LYS A 87 5.07 -6.79 -26.86
C LYS A 87 5.03 -5.61 -27.83
N GLY A 88 6.20 -5.06 -28.14
CA GLY A 88 6.35 -3.95 -29.10
C GLY A 88 6.05 -2.57 -28.53
N TYR A 89 5.66 -2.47 -27.25
CA TYR A 89 5.38 -1.18 -26.62
C TYR A 89 6.65 -0.40 -26.31
N ARG A 90 6.49 0.92 -26.30
CA ARG A 90 7.52 1.89 -25.95
C ARG A 90 6.97 2.82 -24.87
N TRP A 91 7.67 2.89 -23.76
CA TRP A 91 7.33 3.76 -22.64
C TRP A 91 8.44 4.78 -22.46
N SER A 92 8.07 5.99 -22.10
CA SER A 92 9.01 7.05 -21.72
C SER A 92 9.80 6.64 -20.48
N LEU A 93 10.98 7.22 -20.30
CA LEU A 93 11.76 7.04 -19.08
C LEU A 93 10.94 7.41 -17.83
N GLN A 94 10.14 8.47 -17.91
CA GLN A 94 9.24 8.89 -16.84
C GLN A 94 8.21 7.80 -16.49
N GLU A 95 7.59 7.16 -17.48
CA GLU A 95 6.62 6.08 -17.25
C GLU A 95 7.28 4.85 -16.60
N PHE A 96 8.53 4.52 -16.97
CA PHE A 96 9.30 3.48 -16.28
C PHE A 96 9.59 3.84 -14.82
N GLN A 97 9.93 5.10 -14.53
CA GLN A 97 10.20 5.57 -13.16
C GLN A 97 8.93 5.57 -12.31
N GLN A 98 7.79 5.99 -12.88
CA GLN A 98 6.48 5.92 -12.23
C GLN A 98 6.09 4.47 -11.91
N LEU A 99 6.29 3.55 -12.86
CA LEU A 99 6.09 2.12 -12.64
C LEU A 99 6.96 1.61 -11.48
N ALA A 100 8.26 1.93 -11.49
CA ALA A 100 9.19 1.50 -10.45
C ALA A 100 8.78 2.02 -9.07
N GLY A 101 8.46 3.31 -8.95
CA GLY A 101 8.01 3.90 -7.69
C GLY A 101 6.72 3.29 -7.16
N TRP A 102 5.74 3.03 -8.05
CA TRP A 102 4.50 2.39 -7.64
C TRP A 102 4.71 0.94 -7.19
N CYS A 103 5.59 0.21 -7.87
CA CYS A 103 5.98 -1.14 -7.45
C CYS A 103 6.73 -1.13 -6.12
N GLU A 104 7.68 -0.20 -5.90
CA GLU A 104 8.38 -0.08 -4.61
C GLU A 104 7.41 0.15 -3.44
N TRP A 105 6.45 1.07 -3.61
CA TRP A 105 5.41 1.29 -2.60
C TRP A 105 4.58 0.03 -2.36
N SER A 106 4.09 -0.60 -3.43
CA SER A 106 3.22 -1.79 -3.37
C SER A 106 3.94 -3.00 -2.77
N PHE A 107 5.22 -3.19 -3.09
CA PHE A 107 6.02 -4.35 -2.66
C PHE A 107 6.44 -4.28 -1.20
N ASN A 108 6.06 -3.26 -0.46
CA ASN A 108 6.05 -3.36 1.00
C ASN A 108 5.08 -4.45 1.49
N MET A 109 3.98 -4.69 0.76
CA MET A 109 3.04 -5.80 1.01
C MET A 109 3.44 -7.10 0.29
N PHE A 110 4.41 -7.04 -0.64
CA PHE A 110 4.90 -8.19 -1.41
C PHE A 110 6.44 -8.19 -1.46
N PRO A 111 7.12 -8.28 -0.30
CA PRO A 111 8.56 -8.02 -0.21
C PRO A 111 9.41 -8.95 -1.10
N LEU A 112 8.95 -10.18 -1.34
CA LEU A 112 9.63 -11.16 -2.19
C LEU A 112 9.63 -10.79 -3.69
N LEU A 113 8.86 -9.79 -4.10
CA LEU A 113 8.82 -9.32 -5.50
C LEU A 113 9.82 -8.21 -5.79
N LYS A 114 10.44 -7.60 -4.76
CA LYS A 114 11.43 -6.53 -4.93
C LYS A 114 12.56 -6.87 -5.91
N PRO A 115 13.12 -8.10 -5.94
CA PRO A 115 14.14 -8.48 -6.92
C PRO A 115 13.68 -8.35 -8.39
N GLY A 116 12.39 -8.48 -8.68
CA GLY A 116 11.85 -8.33 -10.04
C GLY A 116 12.03 -6.92 -10.61
N LEU A 117 12.25 -5.91 -9.75
CA LEU A 117 12.55 -4.54 -10.19
C LEU A 117 13.96 -4.35 -10.71
N SER A 118 14.90 -5.27 -10.46
CA SER A 118 16.28 -5.14 -10.93
C SER A 118 16.34 -4.99 -12.46
N ALA A 119 15.53 -5.75 -13.21
CA ALA A 119 15.48 -5.62 -14.66
C ALA A 119 14.93 -4.25 -15.12
N VAL A 120 13.97 -3.69 -14.38
CA VAL A 120 13.41 -2.36 -14.64
C VAL A 120 14.48 -1.30 -14.40
N TYR A 121 15.18 -1.37 -13.27
CA TYR A 121 16.25 -0.43 -12.92
C TYR A 121 17.43 -0.47 -13.89
N GLU A 122 17.90 -1.67 -14.25
CA GLU A 122 18.94 -1.82 -15.27
C GLU A 122 18.48 -1.26 -16.63
N LYS A 123 17.19 -1.42 -16.97
CA LYS A 123 16.64 -0.85 -18.21
C LYS A 123 16.70 0.67 -18.23
N ILE A 124 16.51 1.35 -17.10
CA ILE A 124 16.53 2.82 -17.02
C ILE A 124 17.87 3.42 -16.58
N ARG A 125 18.82 2.59 -16.16
CA ARG A 125 20.14 3.01 -15.70
C ARG A 125 20.84 3.92 -16.71
N GLY A 126 21.41 5.01 -16.18
CA GLY A 126 22.18 6.02 -16.94
C GLY A 126 21.35 6.90 -17.88
N LYS A 127 20.02 6.76 -17.91
CA LYS A 127 19.15 7.55 -18.77
C LYS A 127 18.61 8.74 -18.00
N THR A 128 18.64 9.91 -18.62
CA THR A 128 18.29 11.19 -17.97
C THR A 128 17.16 11.91 -18.67
N GLN A 129 16.91 11.65 -19.96
CA GLN A 129 15.87 12.32 -20.73
C GLN A 129 14.48 11.72 -20.43
N PRO A 130 13.57 12.43 -19.73
CA PRO A 130 12.32 11.84 -19.23
C PRO A 130 11.38 11.39 -20.36
N SER A 131 11.33 12.15 -21.46
CA SER A 131 10.48 11.86 -22.62
C SER A 131 11.03 10.80 -23.57
N ALA A 132 12.25 10.29 -23.33
CA ALA A 132 12.88 9.31 -24.21
C ALA A 132 12.09 8.00 -24.21
N ARG A 133 11.64 7.56 -25.39
CA ARG A 133 10.85 6.32 -25.57
C ARG A 133 11.78 5.10 -25.57
N LEU A 134 11.59 4.22 -24.59
CA LEU A 134 12.38 3.00 -24.38
C LEU A 134 11.54 1.77 -24.73
N HIS A 135 12.14 0.84 -25.47
CA HIS A 135 11.55 -0.48 -25.70
C HIS A 135 11.56 -1.34 -24.44
N VAL A 136 10.46 -2.02 -24.17
CA VAL A 136 10.41 -3.09 -23.17
C VAL A 136 11.08 -4.33 -23.77
N ASN A 137 12.18 -4.80 -23.17
CA ASN A 137 12.88 -5.99 -23.64
C ASN A 137 12.25 -7.26 -23.04
N ASN A 138 12.64 -8.43 -23.56
CA ASN A 138 12.08 -9.70 -23.12
C ASN A 138 12.30 -9.96 -21.62
N THR A 139 13.43 -9.54 -21.06
CA THR A 139 13.72 -9.67 -19.62
C THR A 139 12.72 -8.86 -18.79
N VAL A 140 12.51 -7.58 -19.11
CA VAL A 140 11.54 -6.74 -18.40
C VAL A 140 10.11 -7.29 -18.60
N ILE A 141 9.75 -7.75 -19.80
CA ILE A 141 8.43 -8.37 -20.03
C ILE A 141 8.24 -9.60 -19.13
N HIS A 142 9.27 -10.45 -19.01
CA HIS A 142 9.22 -11.64 -18.16
C HIS A 142 9.02 -11.27 -16.69
N GLU A 143 9.85 -10.37 -16.16
CA GLU A 143 9.76 -9.93 -14.75
C GLU A 143 8.42 -9.26 -14.45
N LEU A 144 7.94 -8.36 -15.31
CA LEU A 144 6.66 -7.68 -15.09
C LEU A 144 5.48 -8.64 -15.06
N ARG A 145 5.48 -9.67 -15.92
CA ARG A 145 4.44 -10.71 -15.90
C ARG A 145 4.54 -11.58 -14.67
N TRP A 146 5.76 -12.00 -14.31
CA TRP A 146 6.01 -12.76 -13.10
C TRP A 146 5.52 -12.00 -11.87
N MET A 147 5.86 -10.72 -11.72
CA MET A 147 5.37 -9.87 -10.63
C MET A 147 3.84 -9.75 -10.65
N ALA A 148 3.24 -9.51 -11.82
CA ALA A 148 1.78 -9.40 -11.94
C ALA A 148 1.06 -10.66 -11.46
N ASP A 149 1.51 -11.84 -11.90
CA ASP A 149 0.90 -13.12 -11.53
C ASP A 149 1.05 -13.42 -10.03
N HIS A 150 2.17 -13.01 -9.41
CA HIS A 150 2.39 -13.19 -7.98
C HIS A 150 1.58 -12.21 -7.15
N VAL A 151 1.48 -10.94 -7.55
CA VAL A 151 0.59 -9.98 -6.90
C VAL A 151 -0.84 -10.51 -6.93
N ASP A 152 -1.34 -10.89 -8.12
CA ASP A 152 -2.71 -11.37 -8.32
C ASP A 152 -3.09 -12.50 -7.35
N ARG A 153 -2.20 -13.49 -7.19
CA ARG A 153 -2.42 -14.68 -6.35
C ARG A 153 -2.08 -14.48 -4.87
N SER A 154 -1.27 -13.49 -4.51
CA SER A 154 -0.81 -13.33 -3.14
C SER A 154 -1.87 -12.69 -2.25
N PRO A 155 -2.08 -13.18 -1.01
CA PRO A 155 -2.95 -12.53 -0.03
C PRO A 155 -2.33 -11.24 0.53
N GLY A 156 -1.05 -10.97 0.28
CA GLY A 156 -0.30 -9.85 0.87
C GLY A 156 0.71 -10.32 1.91
N LEU A 157 1.01 -9.43 2.86
CA LEU A 157 1.91 -9.69 3.98
C LEU A 157 1.14 -10.34 5.14
N LEU A 158 1.69 -11.42 5.69
CA LEU A 158 1.21 -12.04 6.93
C LEU A 158 2.23 -11.75 8.03
N PHE A 159 1.78 -11.14 9.13
CA PHE A 159 2.67 -10.68 10.21
C PHE A 159 3.18 -11.83 11.09
N TYR A 160 2.41 -12.91 11.21
CA TYR A 160 2.82 -14.15 11.86
C TYR A 160 2.27 -15.34 11.09
N LYS A 161 3.10 -16.37 10.87
CA LYS A 161 2.55 -17.72 10.69
C LYS A 161 2.00 -18.13 12.05
N SER A 162 0.70 -18.34 12.18
CA SER A 162 0.24 -19.30 13.18
C SER A 162 0.84 -20.65 12.77
N LEU A 163 1.83 -21.12 13.54
CA LEU A 163 2.19 -22.53 13.58
C LEU A 163 1.05 -23.30 14.25
#